data_AF-A0A2J6MMS7-F1
#
_entry.id   AF-A0A2J6MMS7-F1
#
_cell.length_a   1.000
_cell.length_b   1.000
_cell.length_c   1.000
_cell.angle_alpha   90.00
_cell.angle_beta   90.00
_cell.angle_gamma   90.00
#
_symmetry.space_group_name_H-M   'P 1'
#
loop_
_entity.id
_entity.type
_entity.pdbx_description
1 polymer ?
#
loop_
_entity_poly.entity_id
_entity_poly.type
_entity_poly.pdbx_seq_one_letter_code
_entity_poly.pdbx_strand_id
1 'polypeptide(L)'
;MLILKPYDEIGGGDLGWLKAKHHFAIGGYGNPVHTPIGNLYVLNDDQIAPGAGFPMHPHANVEIISYVREGVVTHEDSLGNKGKTRAGDIQVMSAGTGIRHTEYNEGDIPTRLFQIWLHPRATERGGTPRWDTRQFPRTDRSGKFVPLASGYDVPDALPIRADAEILGAMLRAGTSTTYDIAPGHSAYLVPSTGAITVNGLRVETLNGLTIRDEPSIAVEAITDAELLLIIAATP
;
A
#
# COMPACT_ATOMS: atom_id res chain seq x y z
N MET A 1 14.92 -13.81 -6.53
CA MET A 1 13.74 -14.68 -6.58
C MET A 1 12.44 -13.86 -6.69
N LEU A 2 11.58 -14.26 -7.63
CA LEU A 2 10.25 -13.70 -7.85
C LEU A 2 9.17 -14.74 -7.46
N ILE A 3 8.25 -14.37 -6.58
CA ILE A 3 7.15 -15.25 -6.11
C ILE A 3 5.82 -14.55 -6.40
N LEU A 4 5.11 -15.06 -7.41
CA LEU A 4 3.78 -14.59 -7.79
C LEU A 4 2.73 -15.07 -6.77
N LYS A 5 1.76 -14.19 -6.50
CA LYS A 5 0.56 -14.44 -5.70
C LYS A 5 -0.66 -14.11 -6.56
N PRO A 6 -1.23 -15.10 -7.26
CA PRO A 6 -2.42 -14.90 -8.09
C PRO A 6 -3.58 -14.32 -7.26
N TYR A 7 -4.33 -13.37 -7.81
CA TYR A 7 -5.39 -12.67 -7.09
C TYR A 7 -6.56 -13.57 -6.65
N ASP A 8 -6.82 -14.63 -7.40
CA ASP A 8 -7.78 -15.68 -7.06
C ASP A 8 -7.32 -16.55 -5.88
N GLU A 9 -6.00 -16.71 -5.69
CA GLU A 9 -5.40 -17.39 -4.54
C GLU A 9 -5.21 -16.49 -3.31
N ILE A 10 -5.42 -15.17 -3.45
CA ILE A 10 -5.46 -14.23 -2.34
C ILE A 10 -6.76 -14.44 -1.56
N GLY A 11 -6.62 -14.84 -0.29
CA GLY A 11 -7.74 -15.03 0.63
C GLY A 11 -8.48 -13.72 0.91
N GLY A 12 -9.74 -13.79 1.32
CA GLY A 12 -10.55 -12.60 1.52
C GLY A 12 -11.86 -12.86 2.26
N GLY A 13 -12.66 -11.83 2.38
CA GLY A 13 -13.98 -11.87 3.01
C GLY A 13 -14.94 -10.85 2.41
N ASP A 14 -16.23 -11.12 2.53
CA ASP A 14 -17.31 -10.22 2.13
C ASP A 14 -18.28 -10.07 3.30
N LEU A 15 -18.37 -8.86 3.85
CA LEU A 15 -19.27 -8.48 4.94
C LEU A 15 -20.47 -7.65 4.42
N GLY A 16 -20.73 -7.69 3.12
CA GLY A 16 -21.71 -6.86 2.43
C GLY A 16 -21.22 -5.43 2.21
N TRP A 17 -20.86 -4.73 3.30
CA TRP A 17 -20.36 -3.35 3.25
C TRP A 17 -18.85 -3.25 2.96
N LEU A 18 -18.10 -4.30 3.30
CA LEU A 18 -16.66 -4.43 3.07
C LEU A 18 -16.38 -5.70 2.30
N LYS A 19 -15.66 -5.59 1.19
CA LYS A 19 -15.03 -6.71 0.51
C LYS A 19 -13.53 -6.55 0.64
N ALA A 20 -12.87 -7.51 1.26
CA ALA A 20 -11.45 -7.43 1.56
C ALA A 20 -10.71 -8.61 0.92
N LYS A 21 -9.53 -8.33 0.37
CA LYS A 21 -8.59 -9.30 -0.16
C LYS A 21 -7.24 -9.12 0.55
N HIS A 22 -6.80 -10.15 1.27
CA HIS A 22 -5.65 -10.11 2.16
C HIS A 22 -4.40 -10.68 1.46
N HIS A 23 -3.56 -9.80 0.90
CA HIS A 23 -2.35 -10.21 0.18
C HIS A 23 -1.35 -10.97 1.07
N PHE A 24 -1.44 -10.79 2.39
CA PHE A 24 -0.75 -11.59 3.39
C PHE A 24 -1.76 -12.22 4.36
N ALA A 25 -1.45 -13.41 4.85
CA ALA A 25 -2.16 -13.98 5.98
C ALA A 25 -1.86 -13.20 7.26
N ILE A 26 -2.92 -12.82 7.98
CA ILE A 26 -2.84 -12.07 9.24
C ILE A 26 -3.71 -12.79 10.26
N GLY A 27 -3.07 -13.38 11.27
CA GLY A 27 -3.76 -14.28 12.20
C GLY A 27 -4.37 -15.47 11.45
N GLY A 28 -5.68 -15.71 11.66
CA GLY A 28 -6.43 -16.78 10.99
C GLY A 28 -7.05 -16.40 9.64
N TYR A 29 -6.84 -15.18 9.15
CA TYR A 29 -7.41 -14.68 7.90
C TYR A 29 -6.39 -14.73 6.74
N GLY A 30 -6.87 -14.91 5.52
CA GLY A 30 -6.05 -14.95 4.30
C GLY A 30 -5.55 -16.35 3.93
N ASN A 31 -4.65 -16.41 2.95
CA ASN A 31 -4.01 -17.65 2.51
C ASN A 31 -2.68 -17.85 3.26
N PRO A 32 -2.49 -18.92 4.05
CA PRO A 32 -1.30 -19.11 4.89
C PRO A 32 0.02 -19.25 4.11
N VAL A 33 -0.04 -19.57 2.81
CA VAL A 33 1.15 -19.59 1.93
C VAL A 33 1.62 -18.16 1.61
N HIS A 34 0.75 -17.17 1.74
CA HIS A 34 1.07 -15.77 1.49
C HIS A 34 1.59 -15.08 2.76
N THR A 35 2.89 -15.19 2.98
CA THR A 35 3.55 -14.63 4.16
C THR A 35 4.00 -13.17 3.95
N PRO A 36 3.99 -12.35 5.04
CA PRO A 36 4.62 -11.03 5.10
C PRO A 36 6.05 -10.96 4.54
N ILE A 37 6.48 -9.75 4.20
CA ILE A 37 7.87 -9.47 3.81
C ILE A 37 8.45 -8.37 4.68
N GLY A 38 9.64 -8.58 5.24
CA GLY A 38 10.29 -7.55 6.02
C GLY A 38 9.42 -7.03 7.17
N ASN A 39 9.32 -5.70 7.25
CA ASN A 39 8.40 -4.99 8.14
C ASN A 39 6.98 -4.77 7.56
N LEU A 40 6.72 -5.15 6.30
CA LEU A 40 5.39 -5.13 5.67
C LEU A 40 4.62 -6.40 6.04
N TYR A 41 3.57 -6.23 6.85
CA TYR A 41 2.79 -7.35 7.39
C TYR A 41 1.30 -7.30 7.09
N VAL A 42 0.77 -6.17 6.63
CA VAL A 42 -0.60 -6.07 6.08
C VAL A 42 -0.54 -5.39 4.73
N LEU A 43 -1.20 -5.99 3.75
CA LEU A 43 -1.63 -5.33 2.53
C LEU A 43 -3.01 -5.90 2.20
N ASN A 44 -4.05 -5.08 2.39
CA ASN A 44 -5.40 -5.44 2.02
C ASN A 44 -5.81 -4.66 0.78
N ASP A 45 -6.46 -5.33 -0.17
CA ASP A 45 -7.26 -4.71 -1.21
C ASP A 45 -8.72 -4.65 -0.73
N ASP A 46 -9.13 -3.47 -0.28
CA ASP A 46 -10.43 -3.24 0.34
C ASP A 46 -11.35 -2.46 -0.59
N GLN A 47 -12.59 -2.93 -0.71
CA GLN A 47 -13.71 -2.21 -1.32
C GLN A 47 -14.77 -1.92 -0.25
N ILE A 48 -15.04 -0.64 -0.02
CA ILE A 48 -15.98 -0.14 1.00
C ILE A 48 -17.21 0.46 0.31
N ALA A 49 -18.40 -0.01 0.67
CA ALA A 49 -19.67 0.49 0.14
C ALA A 49 -19.94 1.96 0.50
N PRO A 50 -20.71 2.71 -0.31
CA PRO A 50 -21.14 4.08 0.02
C PRO A 50 -21.81 4.17 1.39
N GLY A 51 -21.45 5.19 2.17
CA GLY A 51 -21.99 5.44 3.51
C GLY A 51 -21.50 4.47 4.60
N ALA A 52 -20.66 3.49 4.26
CA ALA A 52 -20.12 2.52 5.19
C ALA A 52 -18.65 2.80 5.52
N GLY A 53 -18.13 2.14 6.55
CA GLY A 53 -16.77 2.38 7.01
C GLY A 53 -16.44 1.65 8.30
N PHE A 54 -15.20 1.84 8.73
CA PHE A 54 -14.69 1.34 9.98
C PHE A 54 -15.05 2.33 11.11
N PRO A 55 -15.84 1.91 12.13
CA PRO A 55 -16.15 2.75 13.28
C PRO A 55 -14.91 3.02 14.13
N MET A 56 -15.03 3.91 15.13
CA MET A 56 -13.91 4.39 15.94
C MET A 56 -13.17 3.23 16.64
N HIS A 57 -11.93 2.95 16.22
CA HIS A 57 -11.13 1.83 16.71
C HIS A 57 -9.68 2.25 17.00
N PRO A 58 -8.99 1.58 17.95
CA PRO A 58 -7.63 1.95 18.35
C PRO A 58 -6.54 1.28 17.50
N HIS A 59 -5.42 1.98 17.35
CA HIS A 59 -4.12 1.45 16.88
C HIS A 59 -2.98 1.97 17.74
N ALA A 60 -1.89 1.22 17.85
CA ALA A 60 -0.66 1.66 18.49
C ALA A 60 0.55 0.95 17.86
N ASN A 61 1.69 1.65 17.78
CA ASN A 61 2.96 1.12 17.23
C ASN A 61 2.82 0.47 15.84
N VAL A 62 2.06 1.12 14.95
CA VAL A 62 1.88 0.72 13.55
C VAL A 62 1.92 1.97 12.67
N GLU A 63 2.55 1.85 11.49
CA GLU A 63 2.42 2.83 10.42
C GLU A 63 1.36 2.31 9.43
N ILE A 64 0.30 3.08 9.24
CA ILE A 64 -0.84 2.73 8.38
C ILE A 64 -0.85 3.66 7.19
N ILE A 65 -0.84 3.10 5.99
CA ILE A 65 -0.86 3.85 4.73
C ILE A 65 -2.07 3.38 3.93
N SER A 66 -2.93 4.31 3.52
CA SER A 66 -4.03 4.02 2.60
C SER A 66 -3.73 4.64 1.25
N TYR A 67 -3.68 3.81 0.22
CA TYR A 67 -3.57 4.23 -1.18
C TYR A 67 -4.94 4.10 -1.86
N VAL A 68 -5.59 5.21 -2.14
CA VAL A 68 -6.97 5.20 -2.67
C VAL A 68 -6.93 5.05 -4.18
N ARG A 69 -7.61 4.05 -4.72
CA ARG A 69 -7.64 3.71 -6.16
C ARG A 69 -8.90 4.22 -6.83
N GLU A 70 -10.02 4.20 -6.10
CA GLU A 70 -11.34 4.64 -6.56
C GLU A 70 -12.11 5.24 -5.40
N GLY A 71 -12.96 6.23 -5.67
CA GLY A 71 -13.80 6.86 -4.65
C GLY A 71 -13.02 7.76 -3.69
N VAL A 72 -13.40 7.70 -2.42
CA VAL A 72 -12.90 8.56 -1.34
C VAL A 72 -12.95 7.85 0.01
N VAL A 73 -11.92 8.01 0.84
CA VAL A 73 -11.96 7.65 2.27
C VAL A 73 -11.90 8.92 3.11
N THR A 74 -12.78 8.99 4.11
CA THR A 74 -12.84 10.09 5.08
C THR A 74 -12.26 9.59 6.39
N HIS A 75 -11.24 10.29 6.87
CA HIS A 75 -10.56 10.03 8.13
C HIS A 75 -11.05 11.00 9.19
N GLU A 76 -11.23 10.51 10.41
CA GLU A 76 -11.39 11.32 11.63
C GLU A 76 -10.74 10.59 12.80
N ASP A 77 -9.96 11.29 13.62
CA ASP A 77 -9.24 10.68 14.75
C ASP A 77 -9.38 11.43 16.09
N SER A 78 -8.88 10.78 17.14
CA SER A 78 -8.91 11.28 18.52
C SER A 78 -8.03 12.50 18.79
N LEU A 79 -7.18 12.92 17.85
CA LEU A 79 -6.42 14.16 17.94
C LEU A 79 -7.15 15.33 17.27
N GLY A 80 -8.33 15.08 16.68
CA GLY A 80 -9.14 16.07 15.99
C GLY A 80 -8.75 16.26 14.52
N ASN A 81 -7.85 15.43 13.97
CA ASN A 81 -7.60 15.49 12.53
C ASN A 81 -8.82 14.95 11.78
N LYS A 82 -9.15 15.61 10.67
CA LYS A 82 -10.23 15.21 9.78
C LYS A 82 -9.88 15.54 8.34
N GLY A 83 -10.14 14.63 7.42
CA GLY A 83 -9.93 14.90 6.01
C GLY A 83 -10.41 13.81 5.08
N LYS A 84 -10.35 14.10 3.77
CA LYS A 84 -10.81 13.21 2.70
C LYS A 84 -9.68 12.93 1.74
N THR A 85 -9.34 11.66 1.58
CA THR A 85 -8.33 11.18 0.62
C THR A 85 -9.05 10.57 -0.56
N ARG A 86 -8.79 11.09 -1.76
CA ARG A 86 -9.50 10.69 -2.99
C ARG A 86 -8.65 9.73 -3.80
N ALA A 87 -9.27 9.08 -4.79
CA ALA A 87 -8.56 8.26 -5.77
C ALA A 87 -7.27 8.93 -6.26
N GLY A 88 -6.21 8.15 -6.40
CA GLY A 88 -4.85 8.61 -6.73
C GLY A 88 -4.06 9.17 -5.55
N ASP A 89 -4.69 9.61 -4.46
CA ASP A 89 -4.00 10.21 -3.32
C ASP A 89 -3.69 9.17 -2.23
N ILE A 90 -2.81 9.54 -1.30
CA ILE A 90 -2.49 8.72 -0.13
C ILE A 90 -2.74 9.44 1.18
N GLN A 91 -2.97 8.66 2.23
CA GLN A 91 -2.87 9.09 3.61
C GLN A 91 -1.90 8.21 4.38
N VAL A 92 -1.24 8.80 5.37
CA VAL A 92 -0.34 8.10 6.30
C VAL A 92 -0.75 8.44 7.72
N MET A 93 -0.91 7.42 8.54
CA MET A 93 -1.09 7.52 9.99
C MET A 93 0.03 6.78 10.71
N SER A 94 0.84 7.49 11.49
CA SER A 94 1.74 6.87 12.46
C SER A 94 1.00 6.75 13.79
N ALA A 95 0.67 5.54 14.24
CA ALA A 95 -0.15 5.35 15.43
C ALA A 95 0.61 5.60 16.74
N GLY A 96 1.94 5.38 16.77
CA GLY A 96 2.78 5.78 17.89
C GLY A 96 2.35 5.22 19.24
N THR A 97 2.28 6.08 20.28
CA THR A 97 1.77 5.74 21.62
C THR A 97 0.31 5.27 21.63
N GLY A 98 -0.47 5.60 20.61
CA GLY A 98 -1.86 5.20 20.47
C GLY A 98 -2.72 6.28 19.85
N ILE A 99 -3.59 5.90 18.91
CA ILE A 99 -4.60 6.77 18.30
C ILE A 99 -5.88 5.98 18.07
N ARG A 100 -7.03 6.62 18.19
CA ARG A 100 -8.32 6.05 17.75
C ARG A 100 -8.77 6.79 16.51
N HIS A 101 -9.27 6.06 15.52
CA HIS A 101 -9.71 6.67 14.27
C HIS A 101 -10.91 5.96 13.65
N THR A 102 -11.56 6.65 12.72
CA THR A 102 -12.61 6.14 11.83
C THR A 102 -12.16 6.31 10.38
N GLU A 103 -12.61 5.39 9.52
CA GLU A 103 -12.40 5.48 8.08
C GLU A 103 -13.72 5.17 7.38
N TYR A 104 -14.38 6.18 6.80
CA TYR A 104 -15.67 6.04 6.14
C TYR A 104 -15.63 6.42 4.66
N ASN A 105 -16.36 5.67 3.84
CA ASN A 105 -16.71 6.09 2.51
C ASN A 105 -17.91 7.04 2.57
N GLU A 106 -17.65 8.35 2.71
CA GLU A 106 -18.67 9.41 2.59
C GLU A 106 -18.91 9.85 1.13
N GLY A 107 -18.55 9.01 0.16
CA GLY A 107 -18.84 9.23 -1.26
C GLY A 107 -20.06 8.46 -1.75
N ASP A 108 -20.45 8.72 -3.00
CA ASP A 108 -21.64 8.12 -3.62
C ASP A 108 -21.34 6.81 -4.37
N ILE A 109 -20.05 6.46 -4.54
CA ILE A 109 -19.58 5.24 -5.22
C ILE A 109 -18.75 4.39 -4.27
N PRO A 110 -18.58 3.08 -4.53
CA PRO A 110 -17.66 2.25 -3.75
C PRO A 110 -16.24 2.83 -3.74
N THR A 111 -15.61 2.84 -2.58
CA THR A 111 -14.21 3.22 -2.43
C THR A 111 -13.35 1.99 -2.50
N ARG A 112 -12.31 2.00 -3.34
CA ARG A 112 -11.30 0.94 -3.42
C ARG A 112 -9.96 1.50 -2.95
N LEU A 113 -9.30 0.81 -2.04
CA LEU A 113 -8.00 1.23 -1.52
C LEU A 113 -7.12 0.04 -1.20
N PHE A 114 -5.81 0.26 -1.23
CA PHE A 114 -4.87 -0.62 -0.54
C PHE A 114 -4.65 -0.10 0.88
N GLN A 115 -4.88 -0.95 1.89
CA GLN A 115 -4.56 -0.66 3.29
C GLN A 115 -3.27 -1.39 3.67
N ILE A 116 -2.21 -0.64 3.97
CA ILE A 116 -0.84 -1.14 4.08
C ILE A 116 -0.33 -0.86 5.48
N TRP A 117 0.08 -1.89 6.21
CA TRP A 117 0.65 -1.71 7.56
C TRP A 117 2.09 -2.17 7.63
N LEU A 118 2.90 -1.32 8.27
CA LEU A 118 4.30 -1.54 8.51
C LEU A 118 4.60 -1.54 10.00
N HIS A 119 5.51 -2.41 10.43
CA HIS A 119 6.10 -2.30 11.75
C HIS A 119 7.05 -1.10 11.80
N PRO A 120 6.87 -0.17 12.75
CA PRO A 120 7.83 0.91 12.93
C PRO A 120 9.16 0.36 13.46
N ARG A 121 10.23 1.14 13.28
CA ARG A 121 11.53 0.89 13.91
C ARG A 121 11.36 0.68 15.40
N ALA A 122 12.16 -0.21 15.98
CA ALA A 122 12.12 -0.47 17.43
C ALA A 122 12.33 0.81 18.25
N THR A 123 13.21 1.70 17.80
CA THR A 123 13.51 3.01 18.43
C THR A 123 12.39 4.05 18.29
N GLU A 124 11.47 3.84 17.34
CA GLU A 124 10.36 4.75 17.04
C GLU A 124 9.04 4.32 17.69
N ARG A 125 9.03 3.16 18.37
CA ARG A 125 7.89 2.70 19.17
C ARG A 125 7.58 3.72 20.25
N GLY A 126 6.30 4.01 20.43
CA GLY A 126 5.85 5.04 21.36
C GLY A 126 6.14 6.48 20.90
N GLY A 127 6.41 6.72 19.62
CA GLY A 127 6.46 8.09 19.08
C GLY A 127 5.10 8.79 19.14
N THR A 128 5.08 10.13 18.99
CA THR A 128 3.83 10.90 18.98
C THR A 128 2.94 10.50 17.80
N PRO A 129 1.64 10.22 17.98
CA PRO A 129 0.76 9.88 16.87
C PRO A 129 0.62 11.07 15.90
N ARG A 130 0.49 10.78 14.61
CA ARG A 130 0.26 11.80 13.57
C ARG A 130 -0.50 11.21 12.39
N TRP A 131 -1.13 12.09 11.62
CA TRP A 131 -1.82 11.77 10.38
C TRP A 131 -1.53 12.87 9.36
N ASP A 132 -1.35 12.49 8.11
CA ASP A 132 -1.17 13.42 7.00
C ASP A 132 -1.65 12.82 5.67
N THR A 133 -1.90 13.67 4.68
CA THR A 133 -2.34 13.27 3.34
C THR A 133 -1.51 13.95 2.28
N ARG A 134 -1.37 13.28 1.14
CA ARG A 134 -0.66 13.86 0.01
C ARG A 134 -1.37 13.51 -1.28
N GLN A 135 -1.53 14.53 -2.12
CA GLN A 135 -1.97 14.36 -3.48
C GLN A 135 -0.82 13.79 -4.32
N PHE A 136 -1.11 12.73 -5.07
CA PHE A 136 -0.14 12.19 -5.99
C PHE A 136 -0.21 12.95 -7.32
N PRO A 137 0.92 13.46 -7.86
CA PRO A 137 0.92 14.19 -9.13
C PRO A 137 0.44 13.30 -10.29
N ARG A 138 -0.82 13.45 -10.68
CA ARG A 138 -1.42 12.71 -11.79
C ARG A 138 -0.83 13.06 -13.17
N THR A 139 -0.10 14.17 -13.25
CA THR A 139 0.38 14.81 -14.49
C THR A 139 1.84 14.49 -14.84
N ASP A 140 2.65 14.04 -13.89
CA ASP A 140 4.03 13.59 -14.15
C ASP A 140 4.08 12.05 -14.24
N ARG A 141 3.41 11.51 -15.26
CA ARG A 141 3.31 10.06 -15.53
C ARG A 141 4.56 9.54 -16.26
N SER A 142 5.75 9.95 -15.84
CA SER A 142 6.98 9.72 -16.59
C SER A 142 7.74 8.45 -16.13
N GLY A 143 7.18 7.27 -16.37
CA GLY A 143 7.99 6.04 -16.53
C GLY A 143 8.94 5.67 -15.38
N LYS A 144 8.70 6.16 -14.16
CA LYS A 144 9.60 6.03 -12.99
C LYS A 144 8.78 5.84 -11.73
N PHE A 145 9.36 5.15 -10.76
CA PHE A 145 8.83 5.05 -9.41
C PHE A 145 9.07 6.36 -8.66
N VAL A 146 7.99 6.88 -8.07
CA VAL A 146 8.00 8.10 -7.26
C VAL A 146 7.64 7.75 -5.82
N PRO A 147 8.47 8.13 -4.83
CA PRO A 147 8.16 7.94 -3.42
C PRO A 147 6.91 8.72 -2.98
N LEU A 148 5.94 7.99 -2.45
CA LEU A 148 4.69 8.53 -1.89
C LEU A 148 4.83 8.71 -0.39
N ALA A 149 5.34 7.68 0.28
CA ALA A 149 5.69 7.69 1.70
C ALA A 149 7.06 7.01 1.89
N SER A 150 7.89 7.53 2.80
CA SER A 150 9.23 6.99 3.02
C SER A 150 9.64 7.06 4.49
N GLY A 151 10.34 6.00 4.91
CA GLY A 151 11.04 5.91 6.18
C GLY A 151 12.33 6.71 6.23
N TYR A 152 12.79 7.15 5.07
CA TYR A 152 14.05 7.85 4.86
C TYR A 152 13.77 9.32 4.52
N ASP A 153 14.83 10.13 4.53
CA ASP A 153 14.74 11.55 4.20
C ASP A 153 14.62 11.72 2.68
N VAL A 154 13.39 11.62 2.18
CA VAL A 154 13.04 11.75 0.77
C VAL A 154 12.16 12.97 0.56
N PRO A 155 12.58 13.93 -0.29
CA PRO A 155 11.79 15.11 -0.59
C PRO A 155 10.38 14.76 -1.04
N ASP A 156 9.43 15.54 -0.55
CA ASP A 156 8.00 15.47 -0.81
C ASP A 156 7.28 14.20 -0.32
N ALA A 157 7.97 13.08 0.00
CA ALA A 157 7.35 11.88 0.53
C ALA A 157 6.72 12.11 1.91
N LEU A 158 5.55 11.54 2.17
CA LEU A 158 4.99 11.53 3.52
C LEU A 158 5.92 10.72 4.43
N PRO A 159 6.33 11.24 5.59
CA PRO A 159 7.22 10.48 6.45
C PRO A 159 6.48 9.23 6.96
N ILE A 160 7.20 8.14 7.18
CA ILE A 160 6.81 7.00 8.02
C ILE A 160 7.97 6.65 8.96
N ARG A 161 7.69 5.95 10.04
CA ARG A 161 8.69 5.54 11.05
C ARG A 161 9.21 4.10 10.86
N ALA A 162 9.03 3.54 9.68
CA ALA A 162 9.43 2.18 9.34
C ALA A 162 10.59 2.22 8.33
N ASP A 163 11.50 1.24 8.36
CA ASP A 163 12.51 1.06 7.31
C ASP A 163 11.87 0.51 6.03
N ALA A 164 11.18 1.39 5.31
CA ALA A 164 10.38 1.05 4.15
C ALA A 164 10.12 2.27 3.26
N GLU A 165 9.73 2.03 2.02
CA GLU A 165 9.24 3.04 1.08
C GLU A 165 8.00 2.55 0.35
N ILE A 166 7.05 3.45 0.13
CA ILE A 166 5.85 3.21 -0.69
C ILE A 166 6.00 4.07 -1.94
N LEU A 167 6.11 3.42 -3.10
CA LEU A 167 6.32 4.08 -4.37
C LEU A 167 5.17 3.81 -5.35
N GLY A 168 4.82 4.84 -6.11
CA GLY A 168 3.86 4.74 -7.21
C GLY A 168 4.54 4.92 -8.56
N ALA A 169 4.06 4.22 -9.59
CA ALA A 169 4.46 4.48 -10.98
C ALA A 169 3.25 4.36 -11.91
N MET A 170 3.28 5.13 -13.00
CA MET A 170 2.37 4.96 -14.13
C MET A 170 3.16 4.68 -15.39
N LEU A 171 2.84 3.58 -16.06
CA LEU A 171 3.47 3.14 -17.29
C LEU A 171 2.43 3.07 -18.42
N ARG A 172 2.81 3.51 -19.61
CA ARG A 172 2.02 3.27 -20.82
C ARG A 172 2.38 1.91 -21.40
N ALA A 173 1.45 1.27 -22.11
CA ALA A 173 1.72 0.03 -22.82
C ALA A 173 3.01 0.14 -23.69
N GLY A 174 3.87 -0.87 -23.62
CA GLY A 174 5.16 -0.93 -24.31
C GLY A 174 6.28 -0.08 -23.70
N THR A 175 6.05 0.59 -22.57
CA THR A 175 7.10 1.32 -21.84
C THR A 175 7.61 0.51 -20.66
N SER A 176 8.84 0.81 -20.25
CA SER A 176 9.50 0.13 -19.16
C SER A 176 10.10 1.09 -18.14
N THR A 177 10.31 0.58 -16.93
CA THR A 177 11.05 1.25 -15.86
C THR A 177 11.90 0.25 -15.11
N THR A 178 12.90 0.74 -14.38
CA THR A 178 13.74 -0.08 -13.52
C THR A 178 13.73 0.48 -12.11
N TYR A 179 13.95 -0.39 -11.13
CA TYR A 179 14.12 0.02 -9.74
C TYR A 179 15.22 -0.83 -9.09
N ASP A 180 16.19 -0.17 -8.47
CA ASP A 180 17.27 -0.81 -7.75
C ASP A 180 16.82 -1.09 -6.31
N ILE A 181 17.00 -2.33 -5.87
CA ILE A 181 16.62 -2.77 -4.53
C ILE A 181 17.90 -2.84 -3.69
N ALA A 182 17.97 -2.02 -2.66
CA ALA A 182 19.12 -1.99 -1.76
C ALA A 182 19.31 -3.36 -1.07
N PRO A 183 20.56 -3.79 -0.82
CA PRO A 183 20.83 -4.98 -0.02
C PRO A 183 20.08 -4.97 1.31
N GLY A 184 19.61 -6.14 1.77
CA GLY A 184 18.81 -6.24 2.99
C GLY A 184 17.38 -5.72 2.88
N HIS A 185 16.88 -5.50 1.66
CA HIS A 185 15.48 -5.17 1.41
C HIS A 185 14.81 -6.25 0.55
N SER A 186 13.52 -6.44 0.79
CA SER A 186 12.61 -7.15 -0.11
C SER A 186 11.62 -6.15 -0.69
N ALA A 187 11.00 -6.51 -1.81
CA ALA A 187 9.97 -5.69 -2.42
C ALA A 187 8.65 -6.45 -2.60
N TYR A 188 7.54 -5.73 -2.51
CA TYR A 188 6.22 -6.20 -2.88
C TYR A 188 5.65 -5.30 -3.96
N LEU A 189 5.36 -5.86 -5.13
CA LEU A 189 4.80 -5.11 -6.26
C LEU A 189 3.37 -5.59 -6.53
N VAL A 190 2.46 -4.65 -6.77
CA VAL A 190 1.08 -4.92 -7.22
C VAL A 190 0.72 -3.95 -8.35
N PRO A 191 0.29 -4.45 -9.53
CA PRO A 191 -0.36 -3.61 -10.51
C PRO A 191 -1.78 -3.26 -10.03
N SER A 192 -2.00 -2.02 -9.61
CA SER A 192 -3.32 -1.45 -9.26
C SER A 192 -4.29 -1.58 -10.43
N THR A 193 -3.77 -1.33 -11.64
CA THR A 193 -4.44 -1.50 -12.92
C THR A 193 -3.46 -2.05 -13.96
N GLY A 194 -4.00 -2.69 -15.00
CA GLY A 194 -3.21 -3.17 -16.13
C GLY A 194 -2.37 -4.42 -15.84
N ALA A 195 -1.70 -4.91 -16.87
CA ALA A 195 -0.82 -6.06 -16.81
C ALA A 195 0.62 -5.66 -17.16
N ILE A 196 1.58 -6.30 -16.52
CA ILE A 196 3.01 -6.01 -16.69
C ILE A 196 3.82 -7.31 -16.81
N THR A 197 5.09 -7.19 -17.18
CA THR A 197 6.11 -8.19 -16.86
C THR A 197 7.13 -7.60 -15.88
N VAL A 198 7.69 -8.45 -15.01
CA VAL A 198 8.77 -8.11 -14.09
C VAL A 198 9.89 -9.13 -14.30
N ASN A 199 11.05 -8.69 -14.79
CA ASN A 199 12.15 -9.57 -15.23
C ASN A 199 11.67 -10.76 -16.09
N GLY A 200 10.72 -10.50 -17.00
CA GLY A 200 10.11 -11.50 -17.88
C GLY A 200 8.94 -12.31 -17.29
N LEU A 201 8.67 -12.23 -16.00
CA LEU A 201 7.51 -12.87 -15.36
C LEU A 201 6.26 -12.00 -15.55
N ARG A 202 5.20 -12.54 -16.15
CA ARG A 202 3.92 -11.84 -16.31
C ARG A 202 3.19 -11.71 -14.97
N VAL A 203 2.70 -10.51 -14.67
CA VAL A 203 1.92 -10.17 -13.47
C VAL A 203 0.65 -9.45 -13.92
N GLU A 204 -0.49 -10.05 -13.62
CA GLU A 204 -1.81 -9.47 -13.92
C GLU A 204 -2.22 -8.45 -12.88
N THR A 205 -3.25 -7.66 -13.21
CA THR A 205 -3.89 -6.70 -12.31
C THR A 205 -4.24 -7.35 -10.97
N LEU A 206 -3.84 -6.70 -9.88
CA LEU A 206 -4.04 -7.12 -8.48
C LEU A 206 -3.32 -8.41 -8.05
N ASN A 207 -2.58 -9.08 -8.94
CA ASN A 207 -1.66 -10.11 -8.49
C ASN A 207 -0.56 -9.47 -7.63
N GLY A 208 -0.24 -10.13 -6.53
CA GLY A 208 0.92 -9.75 -5.72
C GLY A 208 2.20 -10.35 -6.26
N LEU A 209 3.30 -9.61 -6.20
CA LEU A 209 4.62 -10.13 -6.53
C LEU A 209 5.58 -9.84 -5.37
N THR A 210 6.02 -10.90 -4.70
CA THR A 210 7.13 -10.81 -3.75
C THR A 210 8.45 -10.93 -4.51
N ILE A 211 9.36 -9.99 -4.25
CA ILE A 211 10.71 -9.92 -4.82
C ILE A 211 11.70 -10.01 -3.66
N ARG A 212 12.58 -11.00 -3.68
CA ARG A 212 13.63 -11.21 -2.66
C ARG A 212 14.94 -11.56 -3.36
N ASP A 213 16.08 -11.19 -2.81
CA ASP A 213 17.39 -11.52 -3.36
C ASP A 213 17.55 -11.13 -4.85
N GLU A 214 16.90 -10.04 -5.26
CA GLU A 214 17.07 -9.42 -6.58
C GLU A 214 17.67 -8.01 -6.36
N PRO A 215 18.79 -7.66 -7.01
CA PRO A 215 19.40 -6.34 -6.86
C PRO A 215 18.60 -5.24 -7.58
N SER A 216 17.77 -5.63 -8.55
CA SER A 216 16.90 -4.71 -9.27
C SER A 216 15.75 -5.45 -9.95
N ILE A 217 14.73 -4.68 -10.32
CA ILE A 217 13.63 -5.13 -11.17
C ILE A 217 13.56 -4.28 -12.44
N ALA A 218 13.31 -4.93 -13.57
CA ALA A 218 12.88 -4.32 -14.81
C ALA A 218 11.40 -4.63 -15.01
N VAL A 219 10.59 -3.57 -15.09
CA VAL A 219 9.14 -3.66 -15.24
C VAL A 219 8.75 -3.14 -16.62
N GLU A 220 8.02 -3.93 -17.38
CA GLU A 220 7.48 -3.54 -18.69
C GLU A 220 5.95 -3.61 -18.67
N ALA A 221 5.30 -2.55 -19.15
CA ALA A 221 3.86 -2.48 -19.22
C ALA A 221 3.33 -3.18 -20.47
N ILE A 222 2.47 -4.18 -20.29
CA ILE A 222 1.78 -4.87 -21.39
C ILE A 222 0.56 -4.06 -21.83
N THR A 223 -0.15 -3.50 -20.85
CA THR A 223 -1.20 -2.49 -21.03
C THR A 223 -0.80 -1.25 -20.24
N ASP A 224 -1.50 -0.13 -20.43
CA ASP A 224 -1.39 0.98 -19.48
C ASP A 224 -1.62 0.46 -18.05
N ALA A 225 -0.70 0.81 -17.15
CA ALA A 225 -0.63 0.23 -15.82
C ALA A 225 -0.28 1.28 -14.77
N GLU A 226 -0.95 1.18 -13.63
CA GLU A 226 -0.61 1.89 -12.39
C GLU A 226 -0.04 0.88 -11.40
N LEU A 227 1.14 1.17 -10.87
CA LEU A 227 1.90 0.25 -10.05
C LEU A 227 2.07 0.81 -8.64
N LEU A 228 1.92 -0.07 -7.66
CA LEU A 228 2.35 0.18 -6.29
C LEU A 228 3.52 -0.75 -5.99
N LEU A 229 4.64 -0.17 -5.52
CA LEU A 229 5.83 -0.88 -5.08
C LEU A 229 6.09 -0.53 -3.62
N ILE A 230 6.20 -1.54 -2.77
CA ILE A 230 6.61 -1.38 -1.38
C ILE A 230 8.00 -1.99 -1.22
N ILE A 231 8.96 -1.18 -0.78
CA ILE A 231 10.27 -1.65 -0.33
C ILE A 231 10.20 -1.82 1.19
N ALA A 232 10.62 -2.97 1.69
CA ALA A 232 10.58 -3.33 3.09
C ALA A 232 11.93 -3.90 3.52
N ALA A 233 12.54 -3.31 4.55
CA ALA A 233 13.75 -3.87 5.13
C ALA A 233 13.48 -5.27 5.71
N THR A 234 14.37 -6.21 5.41
CA THR A 234 14.36 -7.53 6.05
C THR A 234 14.98 -7.42 7.44
N PRO A 235 14.39 -8.06 8.47
CA PRO A 235 14.95 -8.08 9.84
C PRO A 235 16.37 -8.63 9.90
#